data_AF-A0AAU9XS43-F1
#
_entry.id   AF-A0AAU9XS43-F1
#
_cell.length_a   1.000
_cell.length_b   1.000
_cell.length_c   1.000
_cell.angle_alpha   90.00
_cell.angle_beta   90.00
_cell.angle_gamma   90.00
#
_symmetry.space_group_name_H-M   'P 1'
#
loop_
_entity.id
_entity.type
_entity.pdbx_description
1 polymer ?
#
loop_
_entity_poly.entity_id
_entity_poly.type
_entity_poly.pdbx_seq_one_letter_code
_entity_poly.pdbx_strand_id
1 'polypeptide(L)'
;DLIALFTCHDTMEMFLDGKSLGEHHCDWEKIKQFLIPRFTKVVSVKGMSASLDSGILGSISNGLVTNESWKCSLHWFPGWSSPDFDDSPWSAAVVVTEHGNITGIDPAAKWIWTNPRGFDEAYCRLSLLFIAILFNIVLFSLTVIAIRKTNPYFLTKENKRLTGFVVQRFESQSLLSCSLTCLQQSWCTSINFKLISLDGKGICELNKSDFRSDTWSNLNAVPGVIFSKLLKVIKNVRKYSTSFIKGQFYIILHFTCLGFMDLFADGVNIGRHKSDDPGSPTKFVIPGNTRVVSVVAKAQKLRRAGILGSLSNGLVTNSSWKCSDGPFPGCKWMTQDFDDRMWPTAKEIVFHGPNWPTPVPGIVQGAKWIWIATGSGHLSQPPIAYCRLNMS
;
A
#
# COMPACT_ATOMS: atom_id res chain seq x y z
N ASP A 1 -5.46 -4.66 -15.21
CA ASP A 1 -5.73 -6.09 -15.30
C ASP A 1 -4.41 -6.79 -15.44
N LEU A 2 -4.29 -7.97 -14.85
CA LEU A 2 -3.12 -8.82 -15.03
C LEU A 2 -3.37 -9.75 -16.21
N ILE A 3 -2.29 -10.19 -16.84
CA ILE A 3 -2.35 -11.18 -17.91
C ILE A 3 -1.90 -12.51 -17.30
N ALA A 4 -2.73 -13.52 -17.41
CA ALA A 4 -2.41 -14.89 -17.05
C ALA A 4 -2.21 -15.72 -18.32
N LEU A 5 -1.10 -16.44 -18.40
CA LEU A 5 -0.71 -17.31 -19.50
C LEU A 5 -0.62 -18.72 -18.96
N PHE A 6 -1.51 -19.60 -19.42
CA PHE A 6 -1.63 -20.97 -18.90
C PHE A 6 -1.73 -21.98 -20.04
N THR A 7 -1.22 -23.18 -19.76
CA THR A 7 -1.43 -24.39 -20.55
C THR A 7 -1.62 -25.58 -19.61
N CYS A 8 -2.08 -26.71 -20.14
CA CYS A 8 -2.36 -27.89 -19.34
C CYS A 8 -2.29 -29.19 -20.15
N HIS A 9 -2.40 -30.31 -19.44
CA HIS A 9 -2.77 -31.62 -19.96
C HIS A 9 -3.96 -32.13 -19.11
N ASP A 10 -5.18 -32.38 -19.62
CA ASP A 10 -5.71 -32.27 -20.98
C ASP A 10 -6.75 -31.14 -21.12
N THR A 11 -7.52 -30.89 -20.06
CA THR A 11 -8.54 -29.84 -20.06
C THR A 11 -8.44 -29.01 -18.78
N MET A 12 -8.67 -27.71 -18.91
CA MET A 12 -8.60 -26.77 -17.80
C MET A 12 -9.74 -25.77 -17.85
N GLU A 13 -10.35 -25.50 -16.70
CA GLU A 13 -11.28 -24.39 -16.51
C GLU A 13 -10.71 -23.41 -15.47
N MET A 14 -10.65 -22.13 -15.83
CA MET A 14 -10.17 -21.07 -14.92
C MET A 14 -11.35 -20.32 -14.30
N PHE A 15 -11.21 -19.99 -13.02
CA PHE A 15 -12.15 -19.21 -12.25
C PHE A 15 -11.46 -18.01 -11.60
N LEU A 16 -12.10 -16.85 -11.64
CA LEU A 16 -11.67 -15.65 -10.94
C LEU A 16 -12.75 -15.26 -9.92
N ASP A 17 -12.39 -15.26 -8.64
CA ASP A 17 -13.31 -15.00 -7.52
C ASP A 17 -14.66 -15.76 -7.63
N GLY A 18 -14.60 -17.03 -8.02
CA GLY A 18 -15.77 -17.89 -8.19
C GLY A 18 -16.42 -17.85 -9.57
N LYS A 19 -16.08 -16.89 -10.43
CA LYS A 19 -16.64 -16.77 -11.78
C LYS A 19 -15.82 -17.57 -12.80
N SER A 20 -16.44 -18.57 -13.42
CA SER A 20 -15.83 -19.32 -14.53
C SER A 20 -15.54 -18.42 -15.75
N LEU A 21 -14.39 -18.63 -16.36
CA LEU A 21 -13.98 -18.04 -17.64
C LEU A 21 -14.17 -19.01 -18.82
N GLY A 22 -14.76 -20.18 -18.56
CA GLY A 22 -14.97 -21.24 -19.54
C GLY A 22 -13.87 -22.31 -19.54
N GLU A 23 -14.27 -23.49 -19.99
CA GLU A 23 -13.42 -24.66 -20.15
C GLU A 23 -12.54 -24.53 -21.39
N HIS A 24 -11.31 -25.00 -21.29
CA HIS A 24 -10.32 -24.96 -22.35
C HIS A 24 -9.65 -26.32 -22.49
N HIS A 25 -9.86 -26.97 -23.64
CA HIS A 25 -9.05 -28.12 -24.05
C HIS A 25 -7.65 -27.63 -24.39
N CYS A 26 -6.68 -28.11 -23.63
CA CYS A 26 -5.30 -27.73 -23.78
C CYS A 26 -4.61 -28.64 -24.79
N ASP A 27 -3.80 -27.99 -25.61
CA ASP A 27 -2.68 -28.59 -26.28
C ASP A 27 -1.47 -27.98 -25.57
N TRP A 28 -0.61 -28.79 -24.95
CA TRP A 28 0.45 -28.30 -24.07
C TRP A 28 1.44 -27.36 -24.77
N GLU A 29 1.51 -27.44 -26.10
CA GLU A 29 2.28 -26.52 -26.95
C GLU A 29 1.60 -25.15 -27.15
N LYS A 30 0.30 -25.05 -26.84
CA LYS A 30 -0.51 -23.85 -26.99
C LYS A 30 -0.78 -23.20 -25.64
N ILE A 31 -0.59 -21.88 -25.60
CA ILE A 31 -0.83 -21.06 -24.40
C ILE A 31 -2.15 -20.35 -24.54
N LYS A 32 -2.97 -20.42 -23.49
CA LYS A 32 -4.17 -19.62 -23.35
C LYS A 32 -3.89 -18.38 -22.52
N GLN A 33 -4.31 -17.24 -23.05
CA GLN A 33 -4.28 -15.96 -22.35
C GLN A 33 -5.62 -15.68 -21.67
N PHE A 34 -5.56 -15.30 -20.40
CA PHE A 34 -6.69 -14.83 -19.59
C PHE A 34 -6.41 -13.41 -19.09
N LEU A 35 -7.46 -12.58 -19.05
CA LEU A 35 -7.41 -11.25 -18.45
C LEU A 35 -7.97 -11.35 -17.03
N ILE A 36 -7.13 -11.03 -16.04
CA ILE A 36 -7.50 -11.00 -14.63
C ILE A 36 -7.84 -9.55 -14.26
N PRO A 37 -9.11 -9.24 -13.93
CA PRO A 37 -9.51 -7.91 -13.51
C PRO A 37 -8.70 -7.43 -12.29
N ARG A 38 -8.55 -6.11 -12.17
CA ARG A 38 -7.99 -5.51 -10.94
C ARG A 38 -8.83 -5.92 -9.73
N PHE A 39 -8.15 -6.14 -8.60
CA PHE A 39 -8.73 -6.55 -7.31
C PHE A 39 -9.24 -7.99 -7.23
N THR A 40 -8.96 -8.85 -8.22
CA THR A 40 -9.18 -10.28 -8.05
C THR A 40 -8.42 -10.79 -6.82
N LYS A 41 -9.11 -11.53 -5.95
CA LYS A 41 -8.54 -12.03 -4.69
C LYS A 41 -8.01 -13.45 -4.86
N VAL A 42 -8.69 -14.27 -5.65
CA VAL A 42 -8.32 -15.66 -5.87
C VAL A 42 -8.37 -16.01 -7.35
N VAL A 43 -7.32 -16.66 -7.82
CA VAL A 43 -7.27 -17.36 -9.11
C VAL A 43 -7.42 -18.84 -8.81
N SER A 44 -8.39 -19.50 -9.45
CA SER A 44 -8.60 -20.93 -9.27
C SER A 44 -8.62 -21.64 -10.62
N VAL A 45 -8.19 -22.89 -10.63
CA VAL A 45 -8.07 -23.69 -11.84
C VAL A 45 -8.57 -25.10 -11.53
N LYS A 46 -9.49 -25.59 -12.36
CA LYS A 46 -9.90 -26.99 -12.39
C LYS A 46 -9.18 -27.66 -13.55
N GLY A 47 -8.32 -28.64 -13.27
CA GLY A 47 -7.71 -29.49 -14.27
C GLY A 47 -8.47 -30.81 -14.38
N MET A 48 -8.59 -31.34 -15.60
CA MET A 48 -9.10 -32.68 -15.87
C MET A 48 -8.11 -33.37 -16.81
N SER A 49 -7.68 -34.57 -16.45
CA SER A 49 -6.83 -35.38 -17.33
C SER A 49 -7.20 -36.85 -17.23
N ALA A 50 -7.14 -37.53 -18.38
CA ALA A 50 -7.34 -38.97 -18.47
C ALA A 50 -6.00 -39.73 -18.58
N SER A 51 -4.87 -39.06 -18.35
CA SER A 51 -3.53 -39.63 -18.50
C SER A 51 -2.68 -39.43 -17.25
N LEU A 52 -1.59 -40.19 -17.12
CA LEU A 52 -0.61 -40.01 -16.06
C LEU A 52 0.25 -38.74 -16.24
N ASP A 53 0.13 -38.07 -17.38
CA ASP A 53 0.85 -36.85 -17.75
C ASP A 53 0.07 -35.56 -17.37
N SER A 54 -0.85 -35.67 -16.40
CA SER A 54 -1.67 -34.54 -15.95
C SER A 54 -0.82 -33.41 -15.40
N GLY A 55 -1.14 -32.18 -15.79
CA GLY A 55 -0.46 -31.02 -15.24
C GLY A 55 -1.06 -29.70 -15.68
N ILE A 56 -0.88 -28.70 -14.83
CA ILE A 56 -1.19 -27.30 -15.14
C ILE A 56 0.11 -26.51 -15.05
N LEU A 57 0.38 -25.70 -16.07
CA LEU A 57 1.52 -24.80 -16.11
C LEU A 57 1.03 -23.39 -16.43
N GLY A 58 1.48 -22.39 -15.66
CA GLY A 58 1.10 -21.03 -15.95
C GLY A 58 1.89 -19.97 -15.20
N SER A 59 1.78 -18.75 -15.71
CA SER A 59 2.38 -17.56 -15.13
C SER A 59 1.42 -16.38 -15.23
N ILE A 60 1.59 -15.43 -14.32
CA ILE A 60 0.82 -14.20 -14.24
C ILE A 60 1.79 -13.04 -14.37
N SER A 61 1.38 -11.97 -15.06
CA SER A 61 2.21 -10.80 -15.36
C SER A 61 2.72 -10.01 -14.14
N ASN A 62 2.34 -10.40 -12.92
CA ASN A 62 2.88 -9.87 -11.66
C ASN A 62 4.01 -10.73 -11.07
N GLY A 63 4.51 -11.73 -11.80
CA GLY A 63 5.59 -12.62 -11.38
C GLY A 63 5.15 -13.84 -10.57
N LEU A 64 3.84 -14.07 -10.43
CA LEU A 64 3.32 -15.31 -9.83
C LEU A 64 3.31 -16.42 -10.86
N VAL A 65 3.65 -17.63 -10.43
CA VAL A 65 3.77 -18.80 -11.30
C VAL A 65 3.10 -20.01 -10.66
N THR A 66 2.76 -21.02 -11.45
CA THR A 66 2.37 -22.34 -10.93
C THR A 66 3.57 -23.01 -10.27
N ASN A 67 3.44 -23.34 -8.99
CA ASN A 67 4.46 -24.04 -8.18
C ASN A 67 3.83 -24.52 -6.87
N GLU A 68 4.65 -24.94 -5.91
CA GLU A 68 4.25 -25.47 -4.60
C GLU A 68 3.50 -24.44 -3.73
N SER A 69 3.48 -23.16 -4.11
CA SER A 69 2.71 -22.12 -3.40
C SER A 69 1.21 -22.17 -3.67
N TRP A 70 0.79 -22.90 -4.72
CA TRP A 70 -0.62 -23.19 -4.97
C TRP A 70 -1.12 -24.22 -3.97
N LYS A 71 -2.41 -24.17 -3.64
CA LYS A 71 -3.06 -25.24 -2.87
C LYS A 71 -3.95 -26.05 -3.80
N CYS A 72 -3.90 -27.36 -3.68
CA CYS A 72 -4.71 -28.24 -4.52
C CYS A 72 -5.46 -29.30 -3.71
N SER A 73 -6.59 -29.75 -4.26
CA SER A 73 -7.45 -30.79 -3.73
C SER A 73 -7.90 -31.71 -4.86
N LEU A 74 -8.04 -33.00 -4.56
CA LEU A 74 -8.67 -34.00 -5.43
C LEU A 74 -10.20 -33.94 -5.38
N HIS A 75 -10.75 -33.31 -4.35
CA HIS A 75 -12.18 -33.25 -4.13
C HIS A 75 -12.71 -31.86 -4.44
N TRP A 76 -13.84 -31.85 -5.15
CA TRP A 76 -14.66 -30.66 -5.33
C TRP A 76 -15.35 -30.31 -4.01
N PHE A 77 -15.35 -29.02 -3.68
CA PHE A 77 -16.13 -28.48 -2.57
C PHE A 77 -17.07 -27.38 -3.08
N PRO A 78 -18.29 -27.26 -2.54
CA PRO A 78 -19.17 -26.14 -2.89
C PRO A 78 -18.50 -24.79 -2.63
N GLY A 79 -18.52 -23.91 -3.64
CA GLY A 79 -17.90 -22.59 -3.54
C GLY A 79 -16.36 -22.60 -3.51
N TRP A 80 -15.71 -23.73 -3.81
CA TRP A 80 -14.24 -23.87 -3.75
C TRP A 80 -13.47 -22.85 -4.59
N SER A 81 -14.07 -22.13 -5.54
CA SER A 81 -13.41 -21.10 -6.36
C SER A 81 -13.66 -19.67 -5.85
N SER A 82 -14.53 -19.51 -4.85
CA SER A 82 -14.89 -18.22 -4.21
C SER A 82 -13.74 -17.66 -3.37
N PRO A 83 -13.62 -16.33 -3.21
CA PRO A 83 -12.64 -15.72 -2.30
C PRO A 83 -12.88 -16.02 -0.82
N ASP A 84 -14.11 -16.33 -0.42
CA ASP A 84 -14.48 -16.56 0.99
C ASP A 84 -14.30 -18.03 1.41
N PHE A 85 -13.87 -18.90 0.49
CA PHE A 85 -13.63 -20.31 0.77
C PHE A 85 -12.32 -20.52 1.55
N ASP A 86 -12.40 -21.21 2.68
CA ASP A 86 -11.26 -21.58 3.51
C ASP A 86 -10.52 -22.80 2.92
N ASP A 87 -9.40 -22.53 2.26
CA ASP A 87 -8.49 -23.55 1.72
C ASP A 87 -7.35 -23.91 2.69
N SER A 88 -7.41 -23.52 3.97
CA SER A 88 -6.44 -23.96 4.99
C SER A 88 -6.28 -25.50 5.09
N PRO A 89 -7.31 -26.33 4.85
CA PRO A 89 -7.16 -27.79 4.89
C PRO A 89 -6.51 -28.38 3.63
N TRP A 90 -6.39 -27.61 2.55
CA TRP A 90 -5.85 -28.10 1.28
C TRP A 90 -4.34 -28.23 1.35
N SER A 91 -3.81 -29.29 0.74
CA SER A 91 -2.37 -29.49 0.64
C SER A 91 -1.75 -28.55 -0.39
N ALA A 92 -0.46 -28.25 -0.23
CA ALA A 92 0.31 -27.60 -1.27
C ALA A 92 0.27 -28.43 -2.57
N ALA A 93 0.31 -27.75 -3.71
CA ALA A 93 0.34 -28.38 -5.01
C ALA A 93 1.62 -29.21 -5.16
N VAL A 94 1.49 -30.37 -5.82
CA VAL A 94 2.64 -31.23 -6.10
C VAL A 94 3.23 -30.85 -7.44
N VAL A 95 4.53 -30.60 -7.47
CA VAL A 95 5.28 -30.40 -8.71
C VAL A 95 5.46 -31.74 -9.40
N VAL A 96 4.85 -31.85 -10.58
CA VAL A 96 4.89 -33.01 -11.46
C VAL A 96 6.22 -33.07 -12.20
N THR A 97 6.64 -31.94 -12.76
CA THR A 97 7.90 -31.75 -13.47
C THR A 97 8.25 -30.25 -13.57
N GLU A 98 9.51 -29.94 -13.86
CA GLU A 98 9.98 -28.57 -14.12
C GLU A 98 9.44 -28.01 -15.44
N HIS A 99 9.53 -26.70 -15.65
CA HIS A 99 8.94 -25.94 -16.76
C HIS A 99 8.97 -26.64 -18.15
N GLY A 100 10.15 -27.13 -18.55
CA GLY A 100 10.40 -27.65 -19.89
C GLY A 100 10.59 -26.53 -20.93
N ASN A 101 10.49 -26.89 -22.22
CA ASN A 101 10.81 -26.00 -23.34
C ASN A 101 9.58 -25.28 -23.92
N ILE A 102 8.79 -24.62 -23.07
CA ILE A 102 7.59 -23.88 -23.46
C ILE A 102 7.91 -22.40 -23.55
N THR A 103 7.55 -21.74 -24.65
CA THR A 103 7.84 -20.31 -24.84
C THR A 103 6.61 -19.46 -24.54
N GLY A 104 6.75 -18.44 -23.70
CA GLY A 104 5.67 -17.48 -23.41
C GLY A 104 5.12 -17.57 -21.99
N ILE A 105 5.37 -18.67 -21.28
CA ILE A 105 5.17 -18.77 -19.82
C ILE A 105 6.51 -18.47 -19.13
N ASP A 106 6.47 -17.84 -17.96
CA ASP A 106 7.66 -17.54 -17.16
C ASP A 106 8.46 -18.83 -16.85
N PRO A 107 9.78 -18.90 -17.15
CA PRO A 107 10.61 -20.08 -16.94
C PRO A 107 10.67 -20.59 -15.49
N ALA A 108 10.28 -19.77 -14.51
CA ALA A 108 10.19 -20.18 -13.11
C ALA A 108 8.93 -20.99 -12.79
N ALA A 109 7.97 -21.09 -13.72
CA ALA A 109 6.77 -21.89 -13.54
C ALA A 109 7.08 -23.39 -13.60
N LYS A 110 6.32 -24.16 -12.83
CA LYS A 110 6.41 -25.61 -12.73
C LYS A 110 5.07 -26.24 -13.03
N TRP A 111 5.09 -27.45 -13.57
CA TRP A 111 3.89 -28.24 -13.78
C TRP A 111 3.37 -28.71 -12.43
N ILE A 112 2.14 -28.32 -12.09
CA ILE A 112 1.52 -28.66 -10.81
C ILE A 112 0.30 -29.57 -10.97
N TRP A 113 0.07 -30.40 -9.96
CA TRP A 113 -1.10 -31.25 -9.83
C TRP A 113 -1.38 -31.61 -8.35
N THR A 114 -2.22 -32.61 -8.12
CA THR A 114 -2.54 -33.23 -6.83
C THR A 114 -1.75 -34.54 -6.62
N ASN A 115 -1.85 -35.11 -5.41
CA ASN A 115 -1.31 -36.42 -5.06
C ASN A 115 -2.39 -37.27 -4.35
N PRO A 116 -2.66 -38.52 -4.78
CA PRO A 116 -2.03 -39.25 -5.90
C PRO A 116 -2.29 -38.64 -7.28
N ARG A 117 -1.38 -38.95 -8.24
CA ARG A 117 -1.57 -38.69 -9.67
C ARG A 117 -2.42 -39.82 -10.29
N GLY A 118 -3.28 -39.52 -11.27
CA GLY A 118 -4.17 -40.50 -11.89
C GLY A 118 -5.37 -39.88 -12.60
N PHE A 119 -6.33 -40.74 -13.00
CA PHE A 119 -7.54 -40.44 -13.77
C PHE A 119 -8.58 -39.60 -13.00
N ASP A 120 -8.23 -38.37 -12.60
CA ASP A 120 -9.07 -37.56 -11.72
C ASP A 120 -9.00 -36.06 -12.02
N GLU A 121 -9.88 -35.31 -11.35
CA GLU A 121 -9.93 -33.86 -11.40
C GLU A 121 -9.00 -33.25 -10.34
N ALA A 122 -8.29 -32.19 -10.70
CA ALA A 122 -7.52 -31.37 -9.76
C ALA A 122 -8.17 -30.01 -9.58
N TYR A 123 -8.38 -29.63 -8.33
CA TYR A 123 -8.89 -28.32 -7.95
C TYR A 123 -7.77 -27.53 -7.30
N CYS A 124 -7.25 -26.50 -7.98
CA CYS A 124 -6.12 -25.73 -7.52
C CYS A 124 -6.48 -24.26 -7.32
N ARG A 125 -5.99 -23.64 -6.25
CA ARG A 125 -6.25 -22.24 -5.88
C ARG A 125 -4.95 -21.52 -5.55
N LEU A 126 -4.92 -20.25 -5.95
CA LEU A 126 -3.91 -19.28 -5.56
C LEU A 126 -4.58 -18.05 -4.98
N SER A 127 -4.35 -17.81 -3.70
CA SER A 127 -4.76 -16.56 -3.08
C SER A 127 -3.74 -15.46 -3.37
N LEU A 128 -4.19 -14.45 -4.12
CA LEU A 128 -3.40 -13.26 -4.43
C LEU A 128 -3.21 -12.35 -3.19
N LEU A 129 -3.98 -12.60 -2.12
CA LEU A 129 -3.87 -11.93 -0.83
C LEU A 129 -2.79 -12.55 0.07
N PHE A 130 -2.60 -13.87 0.03
CA PHE A 130 -1.65 -14.59 0.91
C PHE A 130 -0.18 -14.48 0.49
N ILE A 131 0.11 -14.29 -0.80
CA ILE A 131 1.50 -14.21 -1.27
C ILE A 131 2.13 -12.86 -0.90
N ALA A 132 1.34 -11.80 -0.77
CA ALA A 132 1.82 -10.58 -0.13
C ALA A 132 2.35 -10.88 1.29
N ILE A 133 1.69 -11.76 2.05
CA ILE A 133 2.07 -12.09 3.42
C ILE A 133 3.27 -13.04 3.46
N LEU A 134 3.31 -14.08 2.62
CA LEU A 134 4.42 -15.04 2.55
C LEU A 134 5.70 -14.44 1.96
N PHE A 135 5.61 -13.57 0.95
CA PHE A 135 6.76 -12.83 0.43
C PHE A 135 7.32 -11.90 1.52
N ASN A 136 6.46 -11.25 2.30
CA ASN A 136 6.87 -10.49 3.48
C ASN A 136 7.53 -11.38 4.56
N ILE A 137 7.05 -12.61 4.81
CA ILE A 137 7.61 -13.55 5.80
C ILE A 137 8.95 -14.16 5.35
N VAL A 138 9.11 -14.52 4.07
CA VAL A 138 10.35 -15.09 3.52
C VAL A 138 11.43 -14.01 3.40
N LEU A 139 11.07 -12.78 3.00
CA LEU A 139 11.95 -11.61 3.14
C LEU A 139 12.31 -11.37 4.61
N PHE A 140 11.36 -11.52 5.54
CA PHE A 140 11.64 -11.42 6.98
C PHE A 140 12.59 -12.53 7.47
N SER A 141 12.46 -13.75 6.95
CA SER A 141 13.27 -14.90 7.39
C SER A 141 14.70 -14.84 6.83
N LEU A 142 14.86 -14.47 5.55
CA LEU A 142 16.18 -14.25 4.94
C LEU A 142 16.88 -13.02 5.52
N THR A 143 16.14 -11.96 5.88
CA THR A 143 16.71 -10.83 6.63
C THR A 143 17.06 -11.21 8.07
N VAL A 144 16.27 -12.04 8.76
CA VAL A 144 16.56 -12.51 10.13
C VAL A 144 17.81 -13.41 10.19
N ILE A 145 18.09 -14.23 9.17
CA ILE A 145 19.33 -15.02 9.11
C ILE A 145 20.56 -14.11 8.92
N ALA A 146 20.44 -13.04 8.14
CA ALA A 146 21.49 -12.02 8.01
C ALA A 146 21.66 -11.14 9.27
N ILE A 147 20.62 -10.98 10.09
CA ILE A 147 20.61 -10.14 11.32
C ILE A 147 21.27 -10.82 12.54
N ARG A 148 21.53 -12.14 12.51
CA ARG A 148 22.16 -12.84 13.67
C ARG A 148 23.60 -12.44 13.97
N LYS A 149 24.24 -11.57 13.18
CA LYS A 149 25.50 -10.91 13.57
C LYS A 149 25.41 -9.40 13.34
N THR A 150 25.24 -8.69 14.46
CA THR A 150 25.43 -7.24 14.67
C THR A 150 24.52 -6.28 13.87
N ASN A 151 23.56 -5.65 14.56
CA ASN A 151 22.81 -4.51 14.05
C ASN A 151 23.67 -3.23 14.21
N PRO A 152 24.11 -2.54 13.14
CA PRO A 152 25.17 -1.52 13.20
C PRO A 152 24.75 -0.16 13.80
N TYR A 153 23.51 -0.01 14.27
CA TYR A 153 22.95 1.28 14.71
C TYR A 153 22.74 1.42 16.23
N PHE A 154 22.63 0.30 16.94
CA PHE A 154 22.31 0.29 18.37
C PHE A 154 23.24 -0.63 19.14
N LEU A 155 23.82 -0.12 20.22
CA LEU A 155 24.46 -0.96 21.23
C LEU A 155 23.43 -1.32 22.28
N THR A 156 23.09 -2.60 22.40
CA THR A 156 22.12 -3.10 23.37
C THR A 156 22.80 -3.83 24.53
N LYS A 157 22.25 -3.68 25.73
CA LYS A 157 22.61 -4.45 26.92
C LYS A 157 21.36 -4.86 27.68
N GLU A 158 21.21 -6.17 27.87
CA GLU A 158 20.14 -6.75 28.66
C GLU A 158 20.41 -6.64 30.15
N ASN A 159 19.33 -6.73 30.94
CA ASN A 159 19.34 -6.63 32.40
C ASN A 159 20.00 -5.37 32.95
N LYS A 160 19.94 -4.29 32.16
CA LYS A 160 20.57 -3.02 32.45
C LYS A 160 19.61 -1.87 32.18
N ARG A 161 19.67 -0.85 33.03
CA ARG A 161 18.85 0.36 32.93
C ARG A 161 19.71 1.59 33.21
N LEU A 162 19.55 2.62 32.38
CA LEU A 162 20.10 3.94 32.66
C LEU A 162 19.10 4.72 33.51
N THR A 163 19.49 5.07 34.73
CA THR A 163 18.63 5.79 35.70
C THR A 163 19.05 7.24 35.83
N GLY A 164 18.10 8.14 36.05
CA GLY A 164 18.35 9.58 36.21
C GLY A 164 18.40 10.38 34.90
N PHE A 165 18.32 9.72 33.75
CA PHE A 165 18.37 10.34 32.42
C PHE A 165 17.07 10.17 31.62
N VAL A 166 16.04 9.60 32.24
CA VAL A 166 14.73 9.37 31.62
C VAL A 166 14.01 10.70 31.47
N VAL A 167 13.71 11.07 30.23
CA VAL A 167 12.97 12.30 29.89
C VAL A 167 11.51 11.99 29.61
N GLN A 168 11.22 10.86 28.97
CA GLN A 168 9.86 10.46 28.62
C GLN A 168 9.66 8.97 28.89
N ARG A 169 8.48 8.60 29.39
CA ARG A 169 8.09 7.21 29.64
C ARG A 169 6.68 6.96 29.10
N PHE A 170 6.49 5.89 28.34
CA PHE A 170 5.20 5.52 27.75
C PHE A 170 5.15 4.02 27.44
N GLU A 171 3.96 3.48 27.19
CA GLU A 171 3.80 2.12 26.68
C GLU A 171 4.08 2.10 25.17
N SER A 172 4.98 1.21 24.75
CA SER A 172 5.36 1.03 23.36
C SER A 172 5.00 -0.37 22.90
N GLN A 173 4.61 -0.47 21.63
CA GLN A 173 4.21 -1.73 21.01
C GLN A 173 5.36 -2.73 20.90
N SER A 174 6.62 -2.27 20.93
CA SER A 174 7.80 -3.13 20.93
C SER A 174 9.07 -2.36 21.28
N LEU A 175 10.16 -3.10 21.57
CA LEU A 175 11.51 -2.54 21.71
C LEU A 175 11.92 -1.71 20.47
N LEU A 176 11.55 -2.17 19.28
CA LEU A 176 11.86 -1.51 18.02
C LEU A 176 11.08 -0.20 17.86
N SER A 177 9.79 -0.21 18.19
CA SER A 177 8.96 1.00 18.20
C SER A 177 9.53 2.05 19.16
N CYS A 178 9.90 1.63 20.37
CA CYS A 178 10.57 2.47 21.36
C CYS A 178 11.88 3.09 20.82
N SER A 179 12.71 2.27 20.15
CA SER A 179 13.98 2.71 19.55
C SER A 179 13.76 3.70 18.40
N LEU A 180 12.74 3.49 17.58
CA LEU A 180 12.38 4.39 16.48
C LEU A 180 11.83 5.73 16.99
N THR A 181 11.01 5.71 18.05
CA THR A 181 10.56 6.95 18.68
C THR A 181 11.74 7.76 19.21
N CYS A 182 12.76 7.11 19.78
CA CYS A 182 14.00 7.79 20.15
C CYS A 182 14.70 8.44 18.95
N LEU A 183 14.82 7.74 17.82
CA LEU A 183 15.41 8.30 16.58
C LEU A 183 14.67 9.53 16.04
N GLN A 184 13.35 9.60 16.25
CA GLN A 184 12.54 10.75 15.84
C GLN A 184 12.75 11.97 16.76
N GLN A 185 13.25 11.77 17.98
CA GLN A 185 13.52 12.83 18.94
C GLN A 185 14.98 13.28 18.83
N SER A 186 15.20 14.52 18.40
CA SER A 186 16.55 15.08 18.22
C SER A 186 17.42 15.10 19.48
N TRP A 187 16.80 15.03 20.66
CA TRP A 187 17.45 15.02 21.97
C TRP A 187 17.66 13.61 22.54
N CYS A 188 17.02 12.58 21.99
CA CYS A 188 17.09 11.23 22.56
C CYS A 188 18.38 10.54 22.15
N THR A 189 19.04 9.94 23.13
CA THR A 189 20.40 9.38 22.98
C THR A 189 20.45 7.88 23.29
N SER A 190 19.49 7.39 24.07
CA SER A 190 19.34 5.98 24.42
C SER A 190 17.92 5.71 24.91
N ILE A 191 17.58 4.43 25.09
CA ILE A 191 16.30 3.99 25.65
C ILE A 191 16.50 2.96 26.77
N ASN A 192 15.53 2.87 27.69
CA ASN A 192 15.30 1.67 28.48
C ASN A 192 13.96 1.06 28.05
N PHE A 193 13.91 -0.26 27.88
CA PHE A 193 12.68 -0.96 27.53
C PHE A 193 12.47 -2.14 28.46
N LYS A 194 11.27 -2.25 29.03
CA LYS A 194 10.85 -3.39 29.86
C LYS A 194 9.64 -4.05 29.22
N LEU A 195 9.77 -5.32 28.84
CA LEU A 195 8.63 -6.09 28.32
C LEU A 195 7.58 -6.30 29.42
N ILE A 196 6.30 -6.12 29.09
CA ILE A 196 5.17 -6.32 30.02
C ILE A 196 4.13 -7.30 29.50
N SER A 197 4.09 -7.58 28.20
CA SER A 197 3.19 -8.57 27.58
C SER A 197 3.95 -9.48 26.61
N LEU A 198 3.44 -10.70 26.45
CA LEU A 198 3.90 -11.67 25.44
C LEU A 198 3.69 -11.17 24.00
N ASP A 199 2.77 -10.21 23.80
CA ASP A 199 2.51 -9.57 22.49
C ASP A 199 3.62 -8.60 22.05
N GLY A 200 4.75 -8.54 22.76
CA GLY A 200 5.87 -7.65 22.47
C GLY A 200 5.75 -6.25 23.09
N LYS A 201 4.60 -5.90 23.67
CA LYS A 201 4.37 -4.61 24.32
C LYS A 201 5.23 -4.45 25.58
N GLY A 202 5.70 -3.24 25.81
CA GLY A 202 6.57 -2.92 26.94
C GLY A 202 6.56 -1.45 27.31
N ILE A 203 7.08 -1.16 28.50
CA ILE A 203 7.34 0.19 28.94
C ILE A 203 8.63 0.70 28.30
N CYS A 204 8.51 1.78 27.53
CA CYS A 204 9.58 2.50 26.89
C CYS A 204 9.95 3.75 27.69
N GLU A 205 11.24 3.95 27.94
CA GLU A 205 11.81 5.15 28.53
C GLU A 205 12.83 5.76 27.57
N LEU A 206 12.62 6.99 27.14
CA LEU A 206 13.56 7.75 26.30
C LEU A 206 14.53 8.52 27.18
N ASN A 207 15.82 8.35 26.94
CA ASN A 207 16.88 8.96 27.73
C ASN A 207 17.63 10.05 26.96
N LYS A 208 17.93 11.15 27.66
CA LYS A 208 18.85 12.18 27.20
C LYS A 208 20.11 12.16 28.05
N SER A 209 21.25 11.84 27.46
CA SER A 209 22.52 11.83 28.15
C SER A 209 23.66 12.21 27.22
N ASP A 210 24.56 13.07 27.68
CA ASP A 210 25.72 13.52 26.89
C ASP A 210 26.93 12.57 27.00
N PHE A 211 26.74 11.36 27.57
CA PHE A 211 27.83 10.42 27.80
C PHE A 211 28.38 9.83 26.50
N ARG A 212 29.63 10.17 26.23
CA ARG A 212 30.38 9.73 25.04
C ARG A 212 31.14 8.42 25.24
N SER A 213 31.28 7.94 26.48
CA SER A 213 32.03 6.72 26.79
C SER A 213 31.19 5.44 26.58
N ASP A 214 31.85 4.39 26.08
CA ASP A 214 31.28 3.03 25.91
C ASP A 214 31.43 2.19 27.18
N THR A 215 31.89 2.80 28.28
CA THR A 215 31.97 2.17 29.59
C THR A 215 30.58 2.11 30.22
N TRP A 216 30.04 0.89 30.31
CA TRP A 216 28.75 0.52 30.90
C TRP A 216 28.63 0.78 32.42
N SER A 217 29.57 1.53 33.01
CA SER A 217 29.69 1.79 34.45
C SER A 217 28.49 2.54 35.03
N ASN A 218 27.76 3.31 34.20
CA ASN A 218 26.63 4.12 34.63
C ASN A 218 25.28 3.39 34.49
N LEU A 219 25.28 2.10 34.15
CA LEU A 219 24.07 1.29 34.04
C LEU A 219 23.83 0.46 35.29
N ASN A 220 22.65 0.63 35.87
CA ASN A 220 22.19 -0.17 36.99
C ASN A 220 21.72 -1.55 36.51
N ALA A 221 22.03 -2.59 37.29
CA ALA A 221 21.51 -3.93 37.05
C ALA A 221 20.03 -3.97 37.41
N VAL A 222 19.17 -4.15 36.40
CA VAL A 222 17.72 -4.26 36.58
C VAL A 222 17.24 -5.41 35.70
N PRO A 223 16.86 -6.57 36.30
CA PRO A 223 16.41 -7.72 35.53
C PRO A 223 15.21 -7.40 34.62
N GLY A 224 15.25 -7.92 33.40
CA GLY A 224 14.18 -7.78 32.41
C GLY A 224 14.09 -6.41 31.73
N VAL A 225 15.04 -5.49 32.00
CA VAL A 225 15.15 -4.21 31.29
C VAL A 225 16.28 -4.27 30.28
N ILE A 226 16.01 -3.79 29.07
CA ILE A 226 16.98 -3.69 27.98
C ILE A 226 17.35 -2.22 27.82
N PHE A 227 18.64 -1.91 27.92
CA PHE A 227 19.19 -0.61 27.58
C PHE A 227 19.69 -0.63 26.13
N SER A 228 19.38 0.41 25.35
CA SER A 228 19.89 0.56 23.98
C SER A 228 20.42 1.97 23.73
N LYS A 229 21.69 2.08 23.34
CA LYS A 229 22.35 3.35 22.98
C LYS A 229 22.44 3.50 21.46
N LEU A 230 22.15 4.70 20.96
CA LEU A 230 22.28 5.02 19.54
C LEU A 230 23.75 5.30 19.17
N LEU A 231 24.27 4.59 18.18
CA LEU A 231 25.61 4.85 17.63
C LEU A 231 25.56 6.02 16.64
N LYS A 232 26.38 7.04 16.89
CA LYS A 232 26.41 8.27 16.08
C LYS A 232 27.27 8.08 14.83
N VAL A 233 26.77 7.39 13.81
CA VAL A 233 27.46 7.28 12.51
C VAL A 233 27.01 8.39 11.55
N ILE A 234 27.93 9.35 11.38
CA ILE A 234 28.20 10.28 10.26
C ILE A 234 27.00 10.88 9.51
N LYS A 235 26.92 12.23 9.57
CA LYS A 235 25.99 13.16 8.91
C LYS A 235 25.99 13.16 7.36
N ASN A 236 26.20 12.03 6.68
CA ASN A 236 26.18 11.96 5.19
C ASN A 236 24.99 11.21 4.59
N VAL A 237 24.00 10.82 5.40
CA VAL A 237 22.80 10.09 4.95
C VAL A 237 21.74 10.99 4.28
N ARG A 238 21.91 12.32 4.30
CA ARG A 238 20.96 13.26 3.66
C ARG A 238 20.89 13.16 2.12
N LYS A 239 21.77 12.41 1.46
CA LYS A 239 21.82 12.34 -0.02
C LYS A 239 21.38 11.01 -0.65
N TYR A 240 21.24 9.92 0.10
CA TYR A 240 20.90 8.60 -0.46
C TYR A 240 19.96 7.72 0.39
N SER A 241 19.25 8.25 1.37
CA SER A 241 18.26 7.50 2.14
C SER A 241 16.83 7.95 1.85
N THR A 242 16.39 7.68 0.62
CA THR A 242 14.97 7.69 0.24
C THR A 242 14.56 6.43 -0.55
N SER A 243 15.45 5.45 -0.76
CA SER A 243 15.18 4.35 -1.72
C SER A 243 15.06 2.95 -1.14
N PHE A 244 15.21 2.71 0.16
CA PHE A 244 15.04 1.36 0.73
C PHE A 244 14.15 1.40 1.98
N ILE A 245 13.04 0.66 1.91
CA ILE A 245 11.91 0.54 2.84
C ILE A 245 10.81 1.62 2.70
N LYS A 246 10.09 1.61 1.57
CA LYS A 246 8.62 1.84 1.53
C LYS A 246 8.03 1.02 0.39
N GLY A 247 7.38 -0.11 0.68
CA GLY A 247 6.35 -0.65 -0.20
C GLY A 247 5.13 0.27 -0.13
N GLN A 248 5.23 1.45 -0.76
CA GLN A 248 4.18 2.44 -0.76
C GLN A 248 3.24 2.10 -1.91
N PHE A 249 2.08 1.51 -1.62
CA PHE A 249 0.92 1.70 -2.51
C PHE A 249 0.84 3.20 -2.76
N TYR A 250 0.74 3.64 -4.02
CA TYR A 250 0.63 5.04 -4.37
C TYR A 250 -0.77 5.32 -4.90
N ILE A 251 -1.30 6.49 -4.59
CA ILE A 251 -2.58 6.97 -5.12
C ILE A 251 -2.26 7.95 -6.24
N ILE A 252 -2.89 7.74 -7.39
CA ILE A 252 -2.77 8.63 -8.55
C ILE A 252 -3.93 9.60 -8.49
N LEU A 253 -3.64 10.89 -8.63
CA LEU A 253 -4.65 11.94 -8.69
C LEU A 253 -4.59 12.62 -10.04
N HIS A 254 -5.74 12.83 -10.66
CA HIS A 254 -5.88 13.67 -11.85
C HIS A 254 -6.69 14.89 -11.44
N PHE A 255 -6.06 16.07 -11.47
CA PHE A 255 -6.69 17.32 -11.08
C PHE A 255 -6.48 18.41 -12.12
N THR A 256 -7.49 19.22 -12.35
CA THR A 256 -7.45 20.45 -13.15
C THR A 256 -8.12 21.59 -12.38
N CYS A 257 -7.73 22.83 -12.68
CA CYS A 257 -8.39 24.00 -12.12
C CYS A 257 -8.42 25.17 -13.11
N LEU A 258 -9.28 26.15 -12.83
CA LEU A 258 -9.34 27.40 -13.61
C LEU A 258 -8.36 28.43 -13.02
N GLY A 259 -7.07 28.20 -13.21
CA GLY A 259 -6.00 29.03 -12.66
C GLY A 259 -4.75 28.20 -12.30
N PHE A 260 -4.22 28.44 -11.10
CA PHE A 260 -3.12 27.63 -10.56
C PHE A 260 -3.59 26.91 -9.31
N MET A 261 -3.11 25.68 -9.12
CA MET A 261 -3.41 24.90 -7.91
C MET A 261 -2.15 24.25 -7.36
N ASP A 262 -1.83 24.50 -6.09
CA ASP A 262 -0.85 23.73 -5.33
C ASP A 262 -1.54 22.57 -4.60
N LEU A 263 -0.99 21.36 -4.73
CA LEU A 263 -1.51 20.15 -4.08
C LEU A 263 -0.59 19.69 -2.96
N PHE A 264 -1.18 19.26 -1.86
CA PHE A 264 -0.52 18.79 -0.65
C PHE A 264 -1.08 17.44 -0.21
N ALA A 265 -0.22 16.58 0.34
CA ALA A 265 -0.59 15.32 0.99
C ALA A 265 -0.01 15.30 2.40
N ASP A 266 -0.86 15.18 3.42
CA ASP A 266 -0.49 15.24 4.84
C ASP A 266 0.40 16.45 5.20
N GLY A 267 0.19 17.58 4.52
CA GLY A 267 0.98 18.81 4.69
C GLY A 267 2.25 18.93 3.83
N VAL A 268 2.63 17.89 3.09
CA VAL A 268 3.77 17.91 2.17
C VAL A 268 3.33 18.41 0.80
N ASN A 269 3.99 19.43 0.25
CA ASN A 269 3.72 19.92 -1.11
C ASN A 269 4.13 18.86 -2.15
N ILE A 270 3.18 18.46 -3.00
CA ILE A 270 3.34 17.43 -4.02
C ILE A 270 3.65 18.04 -5.39
N GLY A 271 3.13 19.24 -5.65
CA GLY A 271 3.40 19.97 -6.87
C GLY A 271 2.31 20.98 -7.19
N ARG A 272 2.46 21.60 -8.37
CA ARG A 272 1.59 22.65 -8.87
C ARG A 272 1.00 22.32 -10.23
N HIS A 273 -0.30 22.44 -10.36
CA HIS A 273 -1.00 22.55 -11.65
C HIS A 273 -0.92 23.99 -12.17
N LYS A 274 -0.58 24.16 -13.45
CA LYS A 274 -0.33 25.47 -14.08
C LYS A 274 -1.12 25.73 -15.36
N SER A 275 -2.00 24.82 -15.77
CA SER A 275 -2.77 24.97 -16.99
C SER A 275 -4.08 25.68 -16.69
N ASP A 276 -4.48 26.65 -17.52
CA ASP A 276 -5.84 27.21 -17.48
C ASP A 276 -6.83 26.41 -18.35
N ASP A 277 -6.34 25.39 -19.07
CA ASP A 277 -7.17 24.52 -19.90
C ASP A 277 -7.92 23.50 -19.03
N PRO A 278 -9.26 23.59 -18.91
CA PRO A 278 -10.05 22.63 -18.13
C PRO A 278 -9.98 21.20 -18.68
N GLY A 279 -9.55 21.00 -19.93
CA GLY A 279 -9.40 19.69 -20.56
C GLY A 279 -8.06 18.99 -20.27
N SER A 280 -7.12 19.67 -19.60
CA SER A 280 -5.75 19.20 -19.43
C SER A 280 -5.37 19.01 -17.95
N PRO A 281 -5.85 17.94 -17.29
CA PRO A 281 -5.53 17.70 -15.89
C PRO A 281 -4.07 17.29 -15.70
N THR A 282 -3.51 17.70 -14.57
CA THR A 282 -2.20 17.25 -14.11
C THR A 282 -2.33 15.97 -13.29
N LYS A 283 -1.46 15.02 -13.60
CA LYS A 283 -1.27 13.79 -12.83
C LYS A 283 -0.35 14.05 -11.64
N PHE A 284 -0.83 13.77 -10.44
CA PHE A 284 -0.05 13.76 -9.20
C PHE A 284 0.03 12.34 -8.65
N VAL A 285 1.04 12.08 -7.82
CA VAL A 285 1.24 10.79 -7.15
C VAL A 285 1.51 11.05 -5.68
N ILE A 286 0.73 10.42 -4.81
CA ILE A 286 0.87 10.55 -3.35
C ILE A 286 1.04 9.17 -2.70
N PRO A 287 1.58 9.11 -1.48
CA PRO A 287 1.51 7.93 -0.62
C PRO A 287 0.09 7.34 -0.48
N GLY A 288 -0.04 6.02 -0.51
CA GLY A 288 -1.32 5.33 -0.33
C GLY A 288 -1.82 5.29 1.10
N ASN A 289 -0.95 5.58 2.06
CA ASN A 289 -1.31 5.81 3.46
C ASN A 289 -1.58 7.29 3.76
N THR A 290 -1.75 8.15 2.74
CA THR A 290 -2.13 9.56 2.92
C THR A 290 -3.47 9.63 3.62
N ARG A 291 -3.58 10.49 4.64
CA ARG A 291 -4.84 10.69 5.38
C ARG A 291 -5.57 11.94 4.92
N VAL A 292 -4.84 12.97 4.51
CA VAL A 292 -5.42 14.24 4.07
C VAL A 292 -4.83 14.67 2.75
N VAL A 293 -5.72 14.94 1.78
CA VAL A 293 -5.37 15.66 0.55
C VAL A 293 -5.87 17.08 0.68
N SER A 294 -5.04 18.05 0.31
CA SER A 294 -5.35 19.47 0.41
C SER A 294 -4.88 20.21 -0.84
N VAL A 295 -5.65 21.20 -1.25
CA VAL A 295 -5.37 22.01 -2.44
C VAL A 295 -5.55 23.49 -2.14
N VAL A 296 -4.64 24.31 -2.67
CA VAL A 296 -4.77 25.77 -2.71
C VAL A 296 -4.93 26.15 -4.15
N ALA A 297 -6.12 26.59 -4.54
CA ALA A 297 -6.40 27.02 -5.91
C ALA A 297 -6.58 28.53 -5.96
N LYS A 298 -5.92 29.19 -6.92
CA LYS A 298 -6.07 30.62 -7.19
C LYS A 298 -6.67 30.81 -8.58
N ALA A 299 -7.83 31.44 -8.63
CA ALA A 299 -8.49 31.79 -9.87
C ALA A 299 -7.74 32.91 -10.59
N GLN A 300 -7.47 32.74 -11.89
CA GLN A 300 -6.88 33.80 -12.70
C GLN A 300 -7.92 34.84 -13.17
N LYS A 301 -9.17 34.42 -13.40
CA LYS A 301 -10.26 35.28 -13.89
C LYS A 301 -11.34 35.40 -12.82
N LEU A 302 -11.68 36.65 -12.44
CA LEU A 302 -12.59 37.02 -11.33
C LEU A 302 -14.01 36.39 -11.37
N ARG A 303 -14.40 35.70 -12.45
CA ARG A 303 -15.73 35.10 -12.62
C ARG A 303 -15.72 33.59 -12.89
N ARG A 304 -14.56 32.94 -12.96
CA ARG A 304 -14.44 31.52 -13.30
C ARG A 304 -13.42 30.87 -12.39
N ALA A 305 -13.92 30.15 -11.39
CA ALA A 305 -13.12 29.45 -10.40
C ALA A 305 -13.72 28.07 -10.18
N GLY A 306 -12.88 27.05 -10.13
CA GLY A 306 -13.31 25.68 -10.00
C GLY A 306 -12.12 24.74 -9.91
N ILE A 307 -12.28 23.72 -9.07
CA ILE A 307 -11.36 22.59 -8.95
C ILE A 307 -12.12 21.35 -9.38
N LEU A 308 -11.51 20.52 -10.23
CA LEU A 308 -12.06 19.24 -10.63
C LEU A 308 -10.98 18.18 -10.50
N GLY A 309 -11.29 17.06 -9.90
CA GLY A 309 -10.35 15.96 -9.81
C GLY A 309 -10.93 14.63 -9.36
N SER A 310 -10.16 13.58 -9.61
CA SER A 310 -10.45 12.24 -9.13
C SER A 310 -9.19 11.52 -8.71
N LEU A 311 -9.33 10.60 -7.77
CA LEU A 311 -8.28 9.79 -7.20
C LEU A 311 -8.46 8.33 -7.63
N SER A 312 -7.35 7.60 -7.79
CA SER A 312 -7.38 6.19 -8.18
C SER A 312 -8.04 5.25 -7.17
N ASN A 313 -8.32 5.72 -5.96
CA ASN A 313 -9.05 4.99 -4.92
C ASN A 313 -10.57 5.25 -4.96
N GLY A 314 -11.08 5.95 -5.98
CA GLY A 314 -12.51 6.20 -6.18
C GLY A 314 -13.04 7.49 -5.56
N LEU A 315 -12.23 8.20 -4.78
CA LEU A 315 -12.60 9.53 -4.27
C LEU A 315 -12.58 10.56 -5.41
N VAL A 316 -13.52 11.51 -5.36
CA VAL A 316 -13.66 12.56 -6.37
C VAL A 316 -13.89 13.92 -5.71
N THR A 317 -13.70 14.99 -6.47
CA THR A 317 -14.16 16.32 -6.05
C THR A 317 -15.68 16.37 -6.07
N ASN A 318 -16.28 16.68 -4.93
CA ASN A 318 -17.72 16.89 -4.74
C ASN A 318 -17.93 17.58 -3.38
N SER A 319 -19.18 17.70 -2.93
CA SER A 319 -19.57 18.28 -1.65
C SER A 319 -19.02 17.60 -0.39
N SER A 320 -18.33 16.44 -0.49
CA SER A 320 -17.59 15.84 0.64
C SER A 320 -16.31 16.60 1.02
N TRP A 321 -15.79 17.42 0.11
CA TRP A 321 -14.66 18.30 0.39
C TRP A 321 -15.09 19.44 1.30
N LYS A 322 -14.15 19.98 2.07
CA LYS A 322 -14.35 21.22 2.83
C LYS A 322 -13.51 22.33 2.25
N CYS A 323 -14.08 23.51 2.08
CA CYS A 323 -13.41 24.64 1.45
C CYS A 323 -13.59 25.94 2.23
N SER A 324 -12.55 26.78 2.26
CA SER A 324 -12.55 28.09 2.92
C SER A 324 -11.80 29.13 2.08
N ASP A 325 -12.11 30.41 2.27
CA ASP A 325 -11.52 31.58 1.60
C ASP A 325 -10.37 32.24 2.40
N GLY A 326 -10.12 31.78 3.63
CA GLY A 326 -9.03 32.29 4.46
C GLY A 326 -8.37 31.16 5.25
N PRO A 327 -7.03 31.08 5.29
CA PRO A 327 -6.38 30.19 6.22
C PRO A 327 -6.55 30.79 7.63
N PHE A 328 -7.40 30.18 8.45
CA PHE A 328 -7.34 30.37 9.90
C PHE A 328 -5.87 30.19 10.37
N PRO A 329 -5.40 30.93 11.38
CA PRO A 329 -3.96 31.19 11.56
C PRO A 329 -3.15 29.91 11.80
N GLY A 330 -2.33 29.55 10.80
CA GLY A 330 -1.32 28.50 10.92
C GLY A 330 -1.19 27.64 9.66
N CYS A 331 0.05 27.39 9.21
CA CYS A 331 0.38 26.52 8.07
C CYS A 331 0.01 25.02 8.26
N LYS A 332 -0.82 24.69 9.25
CA LYS A 332 -1.16 23.31 9.62
C LYS A 332 -2.46 22.79 9.01
N TRP A 333 -3.25 23.62 8.34
CA TRP A 333 -4.54 23.19 7.78
C TRP A 333 -4.45 22.02 6.77
N MET A 334 -3.30 21.89 6.09
CA MET A 334 -2.99 20.79 5.17
C MET A 334 -2.60 19.49 5.88
N THR A 335 -2.33 19.54 7.18
CA THR A 335 -1.87 18.40 7.99
C THR A 335 -3.05 17.62 8.56
N GLN A 336 -2.82 16.37 8.95
CA GLN A 336 -3.81 15.49 9.57
C GLN A 336 -4.38 16.02 10.90
N ASP A 337 -3.62 16.81 11.65
CA ASP A 337 -3.99 17.25 13.01
C ASP A 337 -4.94 18.47 13.00
N PHE A 338 -5.25 19.02 11.83
CA PHE A 338 -6.13 20.17 11.72
C PHE A 338 -7.60 19.79 11.81
N ASP A 339 -8.32 20.47 12.70
CA ASP A 339 -9.77 20.37 12.87
C ASP A 339 -10.50 21.29 11.88
N ASP A 340 -11.13 20.70 10.88
CA ASP A 340 -11.92 21.41 9.87
C ASP A 340 -13.43 21.31 10.09
N ARG A 341 -13.90 20.94 11.30
CA ARG A 341 -15.34 20.84 11.57
C ARG A 341 -16.09 22.15 11.32
N MET A 342 -15.41 23.28 11.47
CA MET A 342 -15.97 24.61 11.23
C MET A 342 -15.90 25.05 9.76
N TRP A 343 -15.20 24.31 8.89
CA TRP A 343 -15.14 24.66 7.46
C TRP A 343 -16.43 24.21 6.77
N PRO A 344 -17.04 25.06 5.93
CA PRO A 344 -18.20 24.66 5.15
C PRO A 344 -17.81 23.60 4.12
N THR A 345 -18.78 22.78 3.75
CA THR A 345 -18.65 21.85 2.63
C THR A 345 -18.45 22.62 1.33
N ALA A 346 -17.76 21.99 0.39
CA ALA A 346 -17.48 22.57 -0.90
C ALA A 346 -18.78 22.74 -1.70
N LYS A 347 -18.91 23.89 -2.36
CA LYS A 347 -20.02 24.16 -3.26
C LYS A 347 -19.74 23.52 -4.60
N GLU A 348 -20.62 22.62 -5.02
CA GLU A 348 -20.59 22.07 -6.38
C GLU A 348 -21.04 23.13 -7.38
N ILE A 349 -20.25 23.33 -8.44
CA ILE A 349 -20.48 24.30 -9.51
C ILE A 349 -20.83 23.55 -10.78
N VAL A 350 -21.83 24.04 -11.51
CA VAL A 350 -22.14 23.58 -12.85
C VAL A 350 -21.70 24.65 -13.84
N PHE A 351 -20.83 24.27 -14.76
CA PHE A 351 -20.45 25.12 -15.88
C PHE A 351 -21.30 24.76 -17.11
N HIS A 352 -22.01 25.73 -17.67
CA HIS A 352 -22.79 25.56 -18.89
C HIS A 352 -22.04 26.19 -20.08
N GLY A 353 -21.96 25.47 -21.21
CA GLY A 353 -21.48 26.01 -22.49
C GLY A 353 -20.63 25.03 -23.32
N PRO A 354 -20.45 25.30 -24.63
CA PRO A 354 -19.78 24.40 -25.57
C PRO A 354 -18.27 24.23 -25.33
N ASN A 355 -17.65 25.11 -24.53
CA ASN A 355 -16.21 25.11 -24.28
C ASN A 355 -15.81 24.34 -23.00
N TRP A 356 -16.75 23.62 -22.38
CA TRP A 356 -16.49 22.85 -21.17
C TRP A 356 -16.33 21.37 -21.52
N PRO A 357 -15.13 20.79 -21.37
CA PRO A 357 -14.89 19.40 -21.71
C PRO A 357 -15.68 18.50 -20.77
N THR A 358 -16.65 17.78 -21.33
CA THR A 358 -17.32 16.65 -20.69
C THR A 358 -17.34 15.51 -21.70
N PRO A 359 -16.51 14.45 -21.54
CA PRO A 359 -15.66 14.13 -20.39
C PRO A 359 -14.25 14.77 -20.41
N VAL A 360 -13.66 14.99 -19.22
CA VAL A 360 -12.25 15.43 -19.06
C VAL A 360 -11.33 14.20 -19.00
N PRO A 361 -10.30 14.08 -19.86
CA PRO A 361 -9.41 12.92 -19.88
C PRO A 361 -8.77 12.60 -18.53
N GLY A 362 -8.89 11.36 -18.05
CA GLY A 362 -8.28 10.91 -16.80
C GLY A 362 -9.03 11.32 -15.52
N ILE A 363 -10.14 12.07 -15.63
CA ILE A 363 -11.03 12.38 -14.51
C ILE A 363 -12.31 11.54 -14.62
N VAL A 364 -12.70 10.89 -13.51
CA VAL A 364 -13.91 10.07 -13.42
C VAL A 364 -15.17 10.92 -13.64
N GLN A 365 -16.12 10.43 -14.43
CA GLN A 365 -17.36 11.15 -14.82
C GLN A 365 -18.23 11.61 -13.63
N GLY A 366 -18.10 10.96 -12.47
CA GLY A 366 -18.78 11.33 -11.23
C GLY A 366 -18.20 12.55 -10.51
N ALA A 367 -17.01 13.04 -10.92
CA ALA A 367 -16.39 14.21 -10.32
C ALA A 367 -17.18 15.49 -10.65
N LYS A 368 -17.29 16.36 -9.65
CA LYS A 368 -17.98 17.64 -9.71
C LYS A 368 -16.96 18.76 -9.60
N TRP A 369 -17.18 19.84 -10.34
CA TRP A 369 -16.43 21.06 -10.11
C TRP A 369 -16.80 21.61 -8.74
N ILE A 370 -15.81 21.95 -7.93
CA ILE A 370 -16.02 22.46 -6.58
C ILE A 370 -15.32 23.79 -6.36
N TRP A 371 -15.88 24.61 -5.46
CA TRP A 371 -15.25 25.80 -4.93
C TRP A 371 -15.79 26.12 -3.53
N ILE A 372 -15.46 27.31 -3.01
CA ILE A 372 -15.92 27.83 -1.73
C ILE A 372 -17.42 28.14 -1.80
N ALA A 373 -18.15 27.79 -0.74
CA ALA A 373 -19.53 28.20 -0.56
C ALA A 373 -19.59 29.68 -0.14
N THR A 374 -19.72 30.60 -1.10
CA THR A 374 -20.03 32.00 -0.78
C THR A 374 -21.52 32.17 -0.44
N GLY A 375 -21.78 32.98 0.59
CA GLY A 375 -23.12 33.41 0.96
C GLY A 375 -23.88 34.01 -0.24
N SER A 376 -25.20 33.80 -0.23
CA SER A 376 -26.16 34.15 -1.27
C SER A 376 -25.88 35.48 -2.01
N GLY A 377 -25.80 35.38 -3.34
CA GLY A 377 -26.05 36.51 -4.26
C GLY A 377 -24.79 37.09 -4.89
N HIS A 378 -24.62 36.82 -6.20
CA HIS A 378 -23.89 37.63 -7.20
C HIS A 378 -22.47 38.17 -6.93
N LEU A 379 -21.84 37.84 -5.82
CA LEU A 379 -20.48 38.23 -5.51
C LEU A 379 -19.49 37.37 -6.30
N SER A 380 -18.44 38.01 -6.83
CA SER A 380 -17.29 37.34 -7.44
C SER A 380 -16.75 36.28 -6.50
N GLN A 381 -16.53 35.06 -7.00
CA GLN A 381 -15.91 33.99 -6.23
C GLN A 381 -14.60 34.49 -5.59
N PRO A 382 -14.27 34.09 -4.34
CA PRO A 382 -13.02 34.49 -3.73
C PRO A 382 -11.89 34.04 -4.65
N PRO A 383 -10.85 34.89 -4.83
CA PRO A 383 -9.79 34.60 -5.79
C PRO A 383 -8.96 33.38 -5.39
N ILE A 384 -9.03 32.95 -4.14
CA ILE A 384 -8.26 31.82 -3.60
C ILE A 384 -9.20 30.92 -2.80
N ALA A 385 -9.11 29.61 -3.06
CA ALA A 385 -9.77 28.55 -2.30
C ALA A 385 -8.74 27.65 -1.63
N TYR A 386 -8.97 27.39 -0.35
CA TYR A 386 -8.30 26.37 0.42
C TYR A 386 -9.29 25.23 0.58
N CYS A 387 -9.02 24.07 -0.02
CA CYS A 387 -9.90 22.91 0.07
C CYS A 387 -9.15 21.70 0.60
N ARG A 388 -9.80 20.89 1.44
CA ARG A 388 -9.24 19.65 1.97
C ARG A 388 -10.27 18.52 1.98
N LEU A 389 -9.76 17.31 1.87
CA LEU A 389 -10.51 16.07 1.99
C LEU A 389 -9.79 15.15 2.98
N ASN A 390 -10.54 14.68 3.97
CA ASN A 390 -10.09 13.58 4.80
C ASN A 390 -10.38 12.26 4.05
N MET A 391 -9.36 11.41 3.93
CA MET A 391 -9.40 10.16 3.17
C MET A 391 -9.78 8.95 4.03
N SER A 392 -9.90 9.15 5.36
CA SER A 392 -10.23 8.11 6.35
C SER A 392 -11.71 7.78 6.43
#